data_AF-A0A6B3E7K3-F1
#
_entry.id   AF-A0A6B3E7K3-F1
#
_cell.length_a   1.000
_cell.length_b   1.000
_cell.length_c   1.000
_cell.angle_alpha   90.00
_cell.angle_beta   90.00
_cell.angle_gamma   90.00
#
_symmetry.space_group_name_H-M   'P 1'
#
loop_
_entity.id
_entity.type
_entity.pdbx_description
1 polymer ?
#
loop_
_entity_poly.entity_id
_entity_poly.type
_entity_poly.pdbx_seq_one_letter_code
_entity_poly.pdbx_strand_id
1 'polypeptide(L)'
;GQDYLPVIYPGFSWSNWKDGPRNEIPRRSGDFLWQQAVNVRKAGVGQAFLAMFDEYDEATAIAPAAEDSSMIPTDQYFQTTSADGTYLSADFYLRLAGAATGMISGRDPLDPEIPVPPSTGP
;
A
#
# COMPACT_ATOMS: atom_id res chain seq x y z
N GLY A 1 9.00 20.74 22.55
CA GLY A 1 8.99 20.65 21.08
C GLY A 1 7.70 19.99 20.64
N GLN A 2 7.46 19.91 19.32
CA GLN A 2 6.40 19.09 18.71
C GLN A 2 7.07 18.00 17.87
N ASP A 3 6.52 16.80 17.90
CA ASP A 3 6.96 15.68 17.06
C ASP A 3 6.16 15.64 15.76
N TYR A 4 6.78 15.14 14.69
CA TYR A 4 6.16 14.98 13.37
C TYR A 4 5.95 13.49 13.08
N LEU A 5 4.72 13.09 12.77
CA LEU A 5 4.35 11.74 12.38
C LEU A 5 3.74 11.77 10.97
N PRO A 6 4.54 11.54 9.91
CA PRO A 6 4.05 11.53 8.54
C PRO A 6 3.04 10.40 8.34
N VAL A 7 2.01 10.65 7.55
CA VAL A 7 1.06 9.62 7.10
C VAL A 7 1.56 9.06 5.76
N ILE A 8 1.57 7.73 5.64
CA ILE A 8 1.86 7.00 4.39
C ILE A 8 0.71 6.04 4.07
N TYR A 9 0.48 5.75 2.79
CA TYR A 9 -0.67 4.93 2.36
C TYR A 9 -0.37 4.20 1.04
N PRO A 10 -1.02 3.05 0.74
CA PRO A 10 -0.69 2.23 -0.42
C PRO A 10 -1.16 2.80 -1.75
N GLY A 11 -2.21 3.62 -1.74
CA GLY A 11 -2.88 4.24 -2.87
C GLY A 11 -4.28 4.66 -2.43
N PHE A 12 -5.14 5.02 -3.38
CA PHE A 12 -6.43 5.61 -3.04
C PHE A 12 -7.44 5.45 -4.16
N SER A 13 -8.72 5.33 -3.81
CA SER A 13 -9.83 5.31 -4.75
C SER A 13 -11.12 5.61 -4.02
N TRP A 14 -11.89 6.57 -4.54
CA TRP A 14 -13.20 6.84 -3.97
C TRP A 14 -14.31 5.89 -4.44
N SER A 15 -14.05 5.05 -5.45
CA SER A 15 -15.05 4.24 -6.16
C SER A 15 -16.05 3.43 -5.32
N ASN A 16 -15.72 3.11 -4.07
CA ASN A 16 -16.57 2.30 -3.19
C ASN A 16 -17.45 3.16 -2.27
N TRP A 17 -17.04 4.39 -1.97
CA TRP A 17 -17.74 5.28 -1.05
C TRP A 17 -18.40 6.48 -1.74
N LYS A 18 -17.75 7.01 -2.78
CA LYS A 18 -18.25 8.06 -3.67
C LYS A 18 -18.23 7.51 -5.09
N ASP A 19 -19.05 8.08 -5.98
CA ASP A 19 -19.05 7.75 -7.40
C ASP A 19 -17.80 8.32 -8.11
N GLY A 20 -16.63 8.02 -7.55
CA GLY A 20 -15.31 8.46 -7.98
C GLY A 20 -14.61 7.42 -8.86
N PRO A 21 -13.48 7.79 -9.47
CA PRO A 21 -12.73 6.89 -10.33
C PRO A 21 -12.16 5.71 -9.54
N ARG A 22 -12.09 4.55 -10.19
CA ARG A 22 -11.32 3.39 -9.69
C ARG A 22 -9.83 3.69 -9.78
N ASN A 23 -9.05 3.22 -8.80
CA ASN A 23 -7.59 3.36 -8.77
C ASN A 23 -7.12 4.82 -8.95
N GLU A 24 -7.78 5.77 -8.27
CA GLU A 24 -7.56 7.22 -8.41
C GLU A 24 -6.11 7.64 -8.14
N ILE A 25 -5.50 7.12 -7.08
CA ILE A 25 -4.06 7.16 -6.84
C ILE A 25 -3.55 5.73 -6.97
N PRO A 26 -2.94 5.38 -8.11
CA PRO A 26 -2.41 4.05 -8.36
C PRO A 26 -1.40 3.63 -7.30
N ARG A 27 -1.50 2.38 -6.84
CA ARG A 27 -0.55 1.81 -5.88
C ARG A 27 0.83 1.58 -6.49
N ARG A 28 0.89 1.56 -7.84
CA ARG A 28 2.07 1.32 -8.67
C ARG A 28 2.80 0.05 -8.25
N SER A 29 2.04 -1.02 -8.04
CA SER A 29 2.57 -2.31 -7.60
C SER A 29 3.45 -2.24 -6.33
N GLY A 30 3.15 -1.29 -5.42
CA GLY A 30 3.89 -1.07 -4.18
C GLY A 30 4.86 0.12 -4.20
N ASP A 31 5.26 0.62 -5.38
CA ASP A 31 6.20 1.74 -5.50
C ASP A 31 5.71 2.99 -4.77
N PHE A 32 4.40 3.25 -4.80
CA PHE A 32 3.83 4.44 -4.20
C PHE A 32 4.04 4.47 -2.67
N LEU A 33 3.74 3.36 -1.98
CA LEU A 33 4.00 3.23 -0.54
C LEU A 33 5.49 3.23 -0.23
N TRP A 34 6.26 2.50 -1.02
CA TRP A 34 7.69 2.35 -0.78
C TRP A 34 8.43 3.68 -0.91
N GLN A 35 8.10 4.48 -1.93
CA GLN A 35 8.68 5.81 -2.10
C GLN A 35 8.38 6.73 -0.91
N GLN A 36 7.17 6.67 -0.35
CA GLN A 36 6.84 7.41 0.87
C GLN A 36 7.71 6.96 2.05
N ALA A 37 7.89 5.65 2.25
CA ALA A 37 8.74 5.11 3.31
C ALA A 37 10.22 5.53 3.15
N VAL A 38 10.76 5.51 1.92
CA VAL A 38 12.12 6.00 1.61
C VAL A 38 12.23 7.48 1.95
N ASN A 39 11.23 8.30 1.60
CA ASN A 39 11.23 9.73 1.88
C ASN A 39 11.18 10.02 3.39
N VAL A 40 10.35 9.29 4.15
CA VAL A 40 10.30 9.37 5.62
C VAL A 40 11.68 9.07 6.22
N ARG A 41 12.31 7.98 5.78
CA ARG A 41 13.64 7.58 6.27
C ARG A 41 14.73 8.61 5.92
N LYS A 42 14.70 9.19 4.72
CA LYS A 42 15.61 10.26 4.28
C LYS A 42 15.41 11.57 5.04
N ALA A 43 14.18 11.87 5.45
CA ALA A 43 13.85 13.03 6.29
C ALA A 43 14.33 12.89 7.74
N GLY A 44 14.94 11.75 8.12
CA GLY A 44 15.40 11.50 9.48
C GLY A 44 14.28 11.20 10.47
N VAL A 45 13.08 10.88 9.97
CA VAL A 45 11.92 10.53 10.81
C VAL A 45 11.90 9.02 11.03
N GLY A 46 11.88 8.60 12.30
CA GLY A 46 11.95 7.18 12.69
C GLY A 46 10.60 6.47 12.78
N GLN A 47 9.50 7.15 12.48
CA GLN A 47 8.12 6.66 12.64
C GLN A 47 7.21 7.26 11.55
N ALA A 48 6.16 6.53 11.17
CA ALA A 48 5.10 7.00 10.29
C ALA A 48 3.77 6.35 10.70
N PHE A 49 2.65 7.02 10.43
CA PHE A 49 1.32 6.44 10.52
C PHE A 49 0.95 5.85 9.16
N LEU A 50 0.55 4.58 9.13
CA LEU A 50 0.07 3.96 7.89
C LEU A 50 -1.46 4.04 7.83
N ALA A 51 -1.98 4.74 6.82
CA ALA A 51 -3.40 4.89 6.58
C ALA A 51 -3.85 4.01 5.39
N MET A 52 -4.62 2.94 5.57
CA MET A 52 -5.03 2.34 6.85
C MET A 52 -4.91 0.81 6.78
N PHE A 53 -5.17 0.14 7.90
CA PHE A 53 -5.18 -1.33 7.91
C PHE A 53 -6.31 -1.88 7.04
N ASP A 54 -7.54 -1.41 7.21
CA ASP A 54 -8.77 -2.05 6.72
C ASP A 54 -9.74 -1.12 5.98
N GLU A 55 -9.33 0.11 5.64
CA GLU A 55 -10.18 1.09 4.94
C GLU A 55 -10.28 0.75 3.43
N TYR A 56 -11.08 -0.28 3.12
CA TYR A 56 -11.31 -0.76 1.75
C TYR A 56 -12.16 0.22 0.93
N ASP A 57 -13.03 0.98 1.58
CA ASP A 57 -13.94 1.94 0.93
C ASP A 57 -13.19 3.12 0.29
N GLU A 58 -11.99 3.43 0.79
CA GLU A 58 -11.06 4.43 0.23
C GLU A 58 -9.90 3.80 -0.56
N ALA A 59 -9.88 2.47 -0.66
CA ALA A 59 -8.78 1.68 -1.19
C ALA A 59 -7.41 1.94 -0.54
N THR A 60 -7.38 2.37 0.72
CA THR A 60 -6.14 2.59 1.49
C THR A 60 -5.76 1.39 2.37
N ALA A 61 -6.60 0.35 2.43
CA ALA A 61 -6.34 -0.89 3.17
C ALA A 61 -5.04 -1.61 2.75
N ILE A 62 -4.27 -2.04 3.75
CA ILE A 62 -3.11 -2.96 3.62
C ILE A 62 -3.41 -4.40 4.09
N ALA A 63 -4.56 -4.62 4.73
CA ALA A 63 -5.04 -5.95 5.03
C ALA A 63 -5.22 -6.78 3.74
N PRO A 64 -5.18 -8.12 3.83
CA PRO A 64 -5.25 -8.95 2.64
C PRO A 64 -6.46 -8.66 1.76
N ALA A 65 -6.24 -8.44 0.46
CA ALA A 65 -7.26 -8.06 -0.50
C ALA A 65 -7.34 -9.06 -1.67
N ALA A 66 -8.41 -8.98 -2.45
CA ALA A 66 -8.57 -9.74 -3.68
C ALA A 66 -7.39 -9.49 -4.65
N GLU A 67 -6.85 -10.56 -5.24
CA GLU A 67 -5.71 -10.44 -6.13
C GLU A 67 -6.10 -9.89 -7.50
N ASP A 68 -7.23 -10.34 -8.02
CA ASP A 68 -7.82 -9.89 -9.27
C ASP A 68 -9.36 -9.89 -9.23
N SER A 69 -9.98 -9.58 -10.38
CA SER A 69 -11.43 -9.46 -10.52
C SER A 69 -12.20 -10.77 -10.31
N SER A 70 -11.54 -11.93 -10.30
CA SER A 70 -12.18 -13.21 -10.02
C SER A 70 -12.47 -13.43 -8.53
N MET A 71 -11.82 -12.66 -7.65
CA MET A 71 -11.95 -12.78 -6.19
C MET A 71 -12.85 -11.72 -5.55
N ILE A 72 -13.28 -10.70 -6.30
CA ILE A 72 -14.22 -9.68 -5.82
C ILE A 72 -15.68 -10.09 -6.08
N PRO A 73 -16.66 -9.55 -5.33
CA PRO A 73 -18.08 -9.75 -5.64
C PRO A 73 -18.45 -9.30 -7.05
N THR A 74 -19.46 -9.94 -7.64
CA THR A 74 -19.90 -9.62 -9.01
C THR A 74 -20.78 -8.36 -9.08
N ASP A 75 -21.31 -7.91 -7.95
CA ASP A 75 -22.22 -6.78 -7.79
C ASP A 75 -21.55 -5.55 -7.16
N GLN A 76 -20.30 -5.66 -6.72
CA GLN A 76 -19.55 -4.56 -6.13
C GLN A 76 -18.05 -4.64 -6.48
N TYR A 77 -17.49 -3.51 -6.92
CA TYR A 77 -16.06 -3.39 -7.17
C TYR A 77 -15.29 -3.27 -5.85
N PHE A 78 -14.11 -3.88 -5.77
CA PHE A 78 -13.09 -3.59 -4.77
C PHE A 78 -11.75 -3.46 -5.47
N GLN A 79 -10.91 -2.54 -4.98
CA GLN A 79 -9.56 -2.36 -5.50
C GLN A 79 -8.72 -3.62 -5.25
N THR A 80 -8.28 -4.28 -6.32
CA THR A 80 -7.48 -5.50 -6.22
C THR A 80 -5.99 -5.17 -6.07
N THR A 81 -5.21 -6.11 -5.54
CA THR A 81 -3.76 -5.93 -5.41
C THR A 81 -3.08 -5.81 -6.77
N SER A 82 -3.61 -6.48 -7.80
CA SER A 82 -3.04 -6.51 -9.16
C SER A 82 -3.60 -5.45 -10.10
N ALA A 83 -4.32 -4.46 -9.59
CA ALA A 83 -5.00 -3.43 -10.40
C ALA A 83 -4.05 -2.56 -11.26
N ASP A 84 -2.75 -2.57 -10.96
CA ASP A 84 -1.72 -1.87 -11.72
C ASP A 84 -1.06 -2.74 -12.81
N GLY A 85 -1.57 -3.94 -13.07
CA GLY A 85 -1.08 -4.84 -14.13
C GLY A 85 0.05 -5.79 -13.72
N THR A 86 0.44 -5.80 -12.43
CA THR A 86 1.40 -6.75 -11.86
C THR A 86 0.67 -7.66 -10.89
N TYR A 87 0.83 -8.99 -11.00
CA TYR A 87 0.26 -9.91 -10.02
C TYR A 87 0.93 -9.76 -8.66
N LEU A 88 0.15 -9.43 -7.64
CA LEU A 88 0.59 -9.28 -6.27
C LEU A 88 -0.26 -10.19 -5.38
N SER A 89 0.36 -10.93 -4.46
CA SER A 89 -0.37 -11.79 -3.53
C SER A 89 -1.32 -10.96 -2.65
N ALA A 90 -2.37 -11.60 -2.15
CA ALA A 90 -3.37 -10.95 -1.30
C ALA A 90 -2.74 -10.19 -0.12
N ASP A 91 -1.68 -10.75 0.48
CA ASP A 91 -0.97 -10.19 1.64
C ASP A 91 0.19 -9.24 1.29
N PHE A 92 0.39 -8.89 0.02
CA PHE A 92 1.55 -8.11 -0.43
C PHE A 92 1.73 -6.81 0.35
N TYR A 93 0.65 -6.04 0.53
CA TYR A 93 0.72 -4.74 1.22
C TYR A 93 0.97 -4.88 2.73
N LEU A 94 0.54 -6.00 3.34
CA LEU A 94 0.87 -6.32 4.74
C LEU A 94 2.37 -6.61 4.89
N ARG A 95 2.96 -7.38 3.97
CA ARG A 95 4.41 -7.64 3.94
C ARG A 95 5.20 -6.35 3.66
N LEU A 96 4.72 -5.52 2.73
CA LEU A 96 5.34 -4.24 2.38
C LEU A 96 5.32 -3.25 3.56
N ALA A 97 4.22 -3.21 4.32
CA ALA A 97 4.14 -2.41 5.55
C ALA A 97 5.15 -2.86 6.61
N GLY A 98 5.34 -4.18 6.78
CA GLY A 98 6.36 -4.75 7.67
C GLY A 98 7.79 -4.35 7.26
N ALA A 99 8.09 -4.43 5.96
CA ALA A 99 9.38 -3.99 5.42
C ALA A 99 9.59 -2.47 5.59
N ALA A 100 8.58 -1.66 5.29
CA ALA A 100 8.63 -0.20 5.45
C ALA A 100 8.88 0.18 6.91
N THR A 101 8.24 -0.50 7.86
CA THR A 101 8.47 -0.32 9.30
C THR A 101 9.93 -0.57 9.67
N GLY A 102 10.53 -1.64 9.13
CA GLY A 102 11.95 -1.94 9.32
C GLY A 102 12.88 -0.86 8.81
N MET A 103 12.64 -0.38 7.59
CA MET A 103 13.44 0.70 6.98
C MET A 103 13.28 2.02 7.73
N ILE A 104 12.05 2.44 8.05
CA ILE A 104 11.75 3.71 8.72
C ILE A 104 12.36 3.75 10.13
N SER A 105 12.22 2.67 10.90
CA SER A 105 12.80 2.57 12.25
C SER A 105 14.33 2.46 12.26
N GLY A 106 14.97 2.24 11.11
CA GLY A 106 16.40 2.01 10.99
C GLY A 106 16.84 0.59 11.41
N ARG A 107 15.91 -0.32 11.63
CA ARG A 107 16.20 -1.76 11.85
C ARG A 107 16.81 -2.39 10.60
N ASP A 108 16.30 -2.02 9.44
CA ASP A 108 16.78 -2.46 8.13
C ASP A 108 17.44 -1.26 7.40
N PRO A 109 18.43 -1.50 6.52
CA PRO A 109 19.10 -0.43 5.80
C PRO A 109 18.13 0.35 4.89
N LEU A 110 18.47 1.60 4.58
CA LEU A 110 17.77 2.32 3.52
C LEU A 110 18.05 1.63 2.19
N ASP A 111 16.99 1.15 1.54
CA ASP A 111 17.02 0.53 0.23
C ASP A 111 15.92 1.16 -0.64
N PRO A 112 16.25 1.78 -1.79
CA PRO A 112 15.22 2.29 -2.69
C PRO A 112 14.45 1.18 -3.43
N GLU A 113 14.91 -0.06 -3.42
CA GLU A 113 14.23 -1.19 -4.06
C GLU A 113 13.25 -1.87 -3.11
N ILE A 114 12.10 -2.32 -3.64
CA ILE A 114 11.08 -3.02 -2.85
C ILE A 114 11.61 -4.42 -2.51
N PRO A 115 11.72 -4.80 -1.22
CA PRO A 115 12.22 -6.13 -0.84
C PRO A 115 11.16 -7.23 -0.95
N VAL A 116 9.92 -6.87 -1.25
CA VAL A 116 8.76 -7.76 -1.32
C VAL A 116 8.56 -8.19 -2.78
N PRO A 117 8.75 -9.47 -3.14
CA PRO A 117 8.58 -9.91 -4.51
C PRO A 117 7.10 -9.91 -4.92
N PRO A 118 6.80 -9.64 -6.20
CA PRO A 118 5.50 -9.90 -6.82
C PRO A 118 5.11 -11.38 -6.77
N SER A 119 3.82 -11.66 -6.99
CA SER A 119 3.35 -13.04 -7.21
C SER A 119 3.60 -13.47 -8.66
N THR A 120 3.69 -14.78 -8.89
CA THR A 120 3.84 -15.37 -10.24
C THR A 120 2.51 -15.62 -10.95
N GLY A 121 1.39 -15.38 -10.27
CA GLY A 121 0.03 -15.52 -10.77
C GLY A 121 -0.98 -15.31 -9.63
N PRO A 122 -2.28 -15.35 -9.95
CA PRO A 122 -3.32 -15.51 -8.94
C PRO A 122 -3.29 -16.91 -8.29
#